data_AF-D7DXX4-F1
#
_entry.id   AF-D7DXX4-F1
#
_cell.length_a   1.000
_cell.length_b   1.000
_cell.length_c   1.000
_cell.angle_alpha   90.00
_cell.angle_beta   90.00
_cell.angle_gamma   90.00
#
_symmetry.space_group_name_H-M   'P 1'
#
loop_
_entity.id
_entity.type
_entity.pdbx_description
1 polymer ?
#
loop_
_entity_poly.entity_id
_entity_poly.type
_entity_poly.pdbx_seq_one_letter_code
_entity_poly.pdbx_strand_id
1 'polypeptide(L)' 'MTYSPTKVITFEQFLIEYGDNSCYELIDGELRDIESTGLHEEVSGNIARIIYAEILGFNL' A
#
# COMPACT_ATOMS: atom_id res chain seq x y z
N MET A 1 -16.32 -2.08 0.48
CA MET A 1 -15.52 -1.25 1.40
C MET A 1 -16.11 -1.42 2.80
N THR A 2 -15.74 -2.52 3.46
CA THR A 2 -16.13 -2.73 4.87
C THR A 2 -15.07 -2.02 5.68
N TYR A 3 -15.42 -0.90 6.33
CA TYR A 3 -14.47 -0.18 7.15
C TYR A 3 -14.28 -0.93 8.47
N SER A 4 -13.07 -1.43 8.71
CA SER A 4 -12.67 -1.98 10.00
C SER A 4 -12.83 -0.93 11.11
N PRO A 5 -13.12 -1.33 12.36
CA PRO A 5 -13.24 -0.39 13.46
C PRO A 5 -12.00 0.51 13.57
N THR A 6 -12.23 1.82 13.69
CA THR A 6 -11.17 2.83 13.74
C THR A 6 -10.25 2.60 14.95
N LYS A 7 -8.97 2.27 14.70
CA LYS A 7 -7.91 2.27 15.73
C LYS A 7 -7.07 3.53 15.57
N VAL A 8 -7.16 4.45 16.52
CA VAL A 8 -6.33 5.67 16.54
C VAL A 8 -4.97 5.34 17.15
N ILE A 9 -3.88 5.63 16.44
CA ILE A 9 -2.51 5.35 16.86
C ILE A 9 -1.58 6.52 16.51
N THR A 10 -0.42 6.61 17.17
CA THR A 10 0.61 7.59 16.79
C THR A 10 1.44 7.09 15.60
N PHE A 11 2.15 8.02 14.96
CA PHE A 11 3.08 7.69 13.88
C PHE A 11 4.19 6.73 14.33
N GLU A 12 4.76 6.92 15.53
CA GLU A 12 5.80 6.03 16.06
C GLU A 12 5.27 4.62 16.30
N GLN A 13 4.06 4.49 16.86
CA GLN A 13 3.40 3.20 17.04
C GLN A 13 3.14 2.51 15.71
N PHE A 14 2.69 3.27 14.70
CA PHE A 14 2.51 2.74 13.35
C PHE A 14 3.81 2.16 12.78
N LEU A 15 4.92 2.90 12.86
CA LEU A 15 6.20 2.42 12.33
C LEU A 15 6.69 1.14 13.03
N ILE A 16 6.54 1.07 14.36
CA ILE A 16 7.01 -0.08 15.15
C ILE A 16 6.14 -1.32 14.91
N GLU A 17 4.81 -1.16 14.87
CA GLU A 17 3.87 -2.28 14.83
C GLU A 17 3.49 -2.70 13.40
N TYR A 18 3.53 -1.77 12.44
CA TYR A 18 2.95 -1.96 11.09
C TYR A 18 3.86 -1.49 9.95
N GLY A 19 5.04 -0.92 10.22
CA GLY A 19 5.89 -0.30 9.19
C GLY A 19 6.31 -1.22 8.04
N ASP A 20 6.41 -2.52 8.29
CA ASP A 20 6.76 -3.54 7.29
C ASP A 20 5.52 -4.23 6.68
N ASN A 21 4.30 -3.82 7.05
CA ASN A 21 3.07 -4.42 6.57
C ASN A 21 2.32 -3.47 5.62
N SER A 22 2.44 -3.74 4.32
CA SER A 22 1.82 -2.94 3.26
C SER A 22 0.29 -2.99 3.24
N CYS A 23 -0.34 -3.89 3.99
CA CYS A 23 -1.80 -3.94 4.10
C CYS A 23 -2.36 -2.92 5.11
N TYR A 24 -1.51 -2.13 5.79
CA TYR A 24 -1.96 -1.11 6.72
C TYR A 24 -1.46 0.28 6.34
N GLU A 25 -2.35 1.26 6.47
CA GLU A 25 -2.04 2.67 6.29
C GLU A 25 -2.39 3.47 7.54
N LEU A 26 -1.62 4.53 7.80
CA LEU A 26 -1.95 5.54 8.78
C LEU A 26 -2.49 6.78 8.05
N ILE A 27 -3.80 7.03 8.15
CA ILE A 27 -4.44 8.20 7.54
C ILE A 27 -5.16 8.99 8.63
N ASP A 28 -4.83 10.26 8.77
CA ASP A 28 -5.42 11.17 9.77
C ASP A 28 -5.32 10.66 11.23
N GLY A 29 -4.27 9.87 11.53
CA GLY A 29 -4.06 9.25 12.84
C GLY A 29 -4.83 7.94 13.06
N GLU A 30 -5.57 7.48 12.05
CA GLU A 30 -6.32 6.23 12.07
C GLU A 30 -5.58 5.14 11.29
N LEU A 31 -5.44 3.96 11.92
CA LEU A 31 -5.00 2.76 11.23
C LEU A 31 -6.14 2.26 10.35
N ARG A 32 -5.84 2.11 9.05
CA ARG A 32 -6.76 1.55 8.07
C ARG A 32 -6.18 0.29 7.48
N ASP A 33 -7.02 -0.73 7.38
CA ASP A 33 -6.71 -1.99 6.70
C ASP A 33 -7.04 -1.83 5.21
N ILE A 34 -6.10 -2.20 4.35
CA ILE A 34 -6.27 -2.32 2.91
C ILE A 34 -6.42 -3.79 2.58
N GLU A 35 -7.62 -4.12 2.08
CA GLU A 35 -7.86 -5.41 1.47
C GLU A 35 -7.12 -5.51 0.15
N SER A 36 -6.21 -6.48 0.06
CA SER A 36 -5.59 -6.88 -1.20
C SER A 36 -6.64 -7.57 -2.08
N THR A 37 -6.78 -7.13 -3.33
CA THR A 37 -7.85 -7.64 -4.23
C THR A 37 -7.35 -8.64 -5.29
N GLY A 38 -6.04 -8.91 -5.31
CA GLY A 38 -5.34 -9.69 -6.33
C GLY A 38 -5.22 -8.97 -7.68
N LEU A 39 -6.36 -8.57 -8.26
CA LEU A 39 -6.42 -7.87 -9.55
C LEU A 39 -5.77 -6.48 -9.49
N HIS A 40 -5.94 -5.76 -8.38
CA HIS A 40 -5.31 -4.46 -8.21
C HIS A 40 -3.78 -4.57 -8.22
N GLU A 41 -3.24 -5.59 -7.57
CA GLU A 41 -1.80 -5.86 -7.47
C GLU A 41 -1.23 -6.29 -8.82
N GLU A 42 -1.94 -7.11 -9.58
CA GLU A 42 -1.54 -7.51 -10.94
C GLU A 42 -1.45 -6.31 -11.88
N VAL A 43 -2.48 -5.45 -11.87
CA VAL A 43 -2.51 -4.23 -12.70
C VAL A 43 -1.42 -3.25 -12.25
N SER A 44 -1.29 -3.03 -10.94
CA SER A 44 -0.27 -2.13 -10.38
C SER A 44 1.15 -2.59 -10.71
N GLY A 45 1.42 -3.90 -10.58
CA GLY A 45 2.71 -4.50 -10.93
C GLY A 45 3.03 -4.36 -12.42
N ASN A 46 2.04 -4.56 -13.29
CA ASN A 46 2.22 -4.35 -14.73
C ASN A 46 2.52 -2.90 -15.09
N ILE A 47 1.81 -1.95 -14.49
CA ILE A 47 2.06 -0.51 -14.69
C ILE A 47 3.46 -0.14 -14.22
N ALA A 48 3.85 -0.59 -13.01
CA ALA A 48 5.18 -0.34 -12.46
C ALA A 48 6.29 -0.91 -13.36
N ARG A 49 6.11 -2.12 -13.91
CA ARG A 49 7.04 -2.75 -14.85
C ARG A 49 7.23 -1.91 -16.12
N ILE A 50 6.14 -1.40 -16.69
CA ILE A 50 6.18 -0.58 -17.92
C ILE A 50 6.90 0.74 -17.64
N ILE A 51 6.54 1.44 -16.56
CA ILE A 51 7.19 2.70 -16.17
C ILE A 51 8.68 2.49 -15.91
N TYR A 52 9.05 1.43 -15.20
CA TYR A 52 10.44 1.10 -14.91
C TYR A 52 11.25 0.86 -16.18
N ALA A 53 10.69 0.13 -17.14
CA ALA A 53 11.34 -0.13 -18.41
C ALA A 53 11.54 1.15 -19.22
N GLU A 54 10.54 2.04 -19.28
CA GLU A 54 10.64 3.33 -19.96
C GLU A 54 11.73 4.21 -19.34
N ILE A 55 11.77 4.29 -18.00
CA ILE A 55 12.79 5.05 -17.26
C ILE A 55 14.20 4.53 -17.58
N LEU A 56 14.36 3.21 -17.73
CA LEU A 56 15.65 2.59 -18.05
C LEU A 56 15.97 2.54 -19.54
N GLY A 57 15.06 2.99 -20.41
CA GLY A 57 15.23 2.93 -21.87
C GLY A 57 15.17 1.50 -22.42
N PHE A 58 14.54 0.57 -21.69
CA PHE A 58 14.18 -0.73 -22.24
C PHE A 58 12.97 -0.56 -23.14
N ASN A 59 13.18 -0.64 -24.46
CA ASN A 59 12.07 -0.75 -25.41
C ASN A 59 11.33 -2.07 -25.16
N LEU A 60 10.17 -2.00 -24.48
CA LEU A 60 9.28 -3.14 -24.23
C LEU A 60 8.43 -3.50 -25.45
#